data_AF-A0A353Z9Z7-F1
#
_entry.id   AF-A0A353Z9Z7-F1
#
_cell.length_a   1.000
_cell.length_b   1.000
_cell.length_c   1.000
_cell.angle_alpha   90.00
_cell.angle_beta   90.00
_cell.angle_gamma   90.00
#
_symmetry.space_group_name_H-M   'P 1'
#
loop_
_entity.id
_entity.type
_entity.pdbx_description
1 polymer ?
#
loop_
_entity_poly.entity_id
_entity_poly.type
_entity_poly.pdbx_seq_one_letter_code
_entity_poly.pdbx_strand_id
1 'polypeptide(L)'
;MPSPLPLDVFSLVTLPFQENTLFVSLPQSPECVVIDPGFGAPRIVECLKERRQVPVAILLTHGHVDHIAGVEGLRQTWPELPILIGAGDAPMLTDPQLNLSGLFGFPLVAPPATETLLDRQQLTIAGIPLEVREIPGHSPGHVVYIYSHATQPLVFGGDVLFQGSIGRTDFPGGSQDLLVAGIRQKLFDLPDATIVFPGHGPTTTIGDERLGNPYCSNE
;
A
#
# COMPACT_ATOMS: atom_id res chain seq x y z
N MET A 1 -22.89 11.98 -0.85
CA MET A 1 -23.59 10.78 -0.37
C MET A 1 -22.59 10.00 0.48
N PRO A 2 -22.97 9.39 1.61
CA PRO A 2 -22.03 8.54 2.35
C PRO A 2 -21.50 7.45 1.41
N SER A 3 -20.22 7.11 1.55
CA SER A 3 -19.55 6.10 0.73
C SER A 3 -20.31 4.76 0.83
N PRO A 4 -20.59 4.05 -0.28
CA PRO A 4 -21.17 2.71 -0.24
C PRO A 4 -20.18 1.65 0.28
N LEU A 5 -18.91 2.03 0.46
CA LEU A 5 -17.87 1.15 0.97
C LEU A 5 -17.93 1.06 2.50
N PRO A 6 -17.54 -0.09 3.07
CA PRO A 6 -17.50 -0.30 4.52
C PRO A 6 -16.46 0.57 5.23
N LEU A 7 -15.47 1.07 4.49
CA LEU A 7 -14.47 2.03 4.92
C LEU A 7 -14.56 3.29 4.04
N ASP A 8 -14.27 4.45 4.62
CA ASP A 8 -14.02 5.66 3.86
C ASP A 8 -12.57 5.60 3.34
N VAL A 9 -12.42 5.40 2.03
CA VAL A 9 -11.13 5.37 1.34
C VAL A 9 -11.00 6.62 0.47
N PHE A 10 -9.96 7.39 0.67
CA PHE A 10 -9.60 8.51 -0.18
C PHE A 10 -8.19 8.33 -0.73
N SER A 11 -8.00 8.59 -2.02
CA SER A 11 -6.71 8.50 -2.69
C SER A 11 -6.26 9.90 -3.11
N LEU A 12 -5.03 10.23 -2.76
CA LEU A 12 -4.32 11.41 -3.24
C LEU A 12 -3.21 10.93 -4.19
N VAL A 13 -3.34 11.27 -5.47
CA VAL A 13 -2.28 10.98 -6.44
C VAL A 13 -1.11 11.95 -6.23
N THR A 14 0.07 11.41 -5.91
CA THR A 14 1.30 12.18 -5.65
C THR A 14 2.20 12.22 -6.89
N LEU A 15 2.85 13.36 -7.11
CA LEU A 15 3.78 13.59 -8.23
C LEU A 15 5.23 13.51 -7.72
N PRO A 16 6.19 13.03 -8.54
CA PRO A 16 6.09 12.85 -9.99
C PRO A 16 5.67 11.45 -10.47
N PHE A 17 5.62 10.46 -9.59
CA PHE A 17 5.41 9.05 -9.97
C PHE A 17 3.95 8.61 -10.12
N GLN A 18 3.00 9.52 -9.85
CA GLN A 18 1.56 9.20 -9.88
C GLN A 18 1.22 8.05 -8.90
N GLU A 19 1.84 8.08 -7.72
CA GLU A 19 1.60 7.14 -6.63
C GLU A 19 0.28 7.50 -5.94
N ASN A 20 -0.46 6.49 -5.49
CA ASN A 20 -1.77 6.61 -4.85
C ASN A 20 -1.65 6.55 -3.32
N THR A 21 -1.32 7.67 -2.67
CA THR A 21 -1.34 7.72 -1.21
C THR A 21 -2.79 7.57 -0.71
N LEU A 22 -3.06 6.54 0.10
CA LEU A 22 -4.41 6.24 0.58
C LEU A 22 -4.62 6.70 2.02
N PHE A 23 -5.83 7.18 2.28
CA PHE A 23 -6.33 7.61 3.58
C PHE A 23 -7.52 6.72 3.86
N VAL A 24 -7.41 5.85 4.86
CA VAL A 24 -8.42 4.82 5.14
C VAL A 24 -8.93 5.00 6.57
N SER A 25 -10.24 5.16 6.72
CA SER A 25 -10.90 5.31 8.02
C SER A 25 -12.20 4.54 8.08
N LEU A 26 -12.67 4.24 9.29
CA LEU A 26 -14.07 3.90 9.49
C LEU A 26 -14.95 5.10 9.12
N PRO A 27 -16.20 4.87 8.64
CA PRO A 27 -17.12 5.96 8.34
C PRO A 27 -17.28 6.91 9.51
N GLN A 28 -17.16 8.21 9.25
CA GLN A 28 -17.29 9.30 10.24
C GLN A 28 -16.22 9.32 11.35
N SER A 29 -15.22 8.43 11.32
CA SER A 29 -14.11 8.45 12.26
C SER A 29 -13.12 9.57 11.91
N PRO A 30 -12.63 10.34 12.90
CA PRO A 30 -11.49 11.23 12.67
C PRO A 30 -10.20 10.43 12.53
N GLU A 31 -10.09 9.23 13.10
CA GLU A 31 -8.87 8.42 12.99
C GLU A 31 -8.77 7.75 11.63
N CYS A 32 -7.57 7.77 11.05
CA CYS A 32 -7.27 7.11 9.79
C CYS A 32 -5.90 6.44 9.81
N VAL A 33 -5.71 5.47 8.92
CA VAL A 33 -4.39 5.01 8.51
C VAL A 33 -4.02 5.68 7.20
N VAL A 34 -2.74 6.05 7.07
CA VAL A 34 -2.18 6.52 5.80
C VAL A 34 -1.38 5.37 5.20
N ILE A 35 -1.73 4.95 3.99
CA ILE A 35 -1.04 3.88 3.28
C ILE A 35 -0.20 4.51 2.19
N ASP A 36 1.08 4.13 2.14
CA ASP A 36 2.07 4.57 1.15
C ASP A 36 2.11 6.11 0.96
N PRO A 37 2.48 6.89 1.99
CA PRO A 37 2.64 8.33 1.82
C PRO A 37 3.78 8.63 0.85
N GLY A 38 3.43 8.93 -0.39
CA GLY A 38 4.36 9.26 -1.44
C GLY A 38 4.88 10.70 -1.39
N PHE A 39 5.28 11.23 -2.53
CA PHE A 39 5.93 12.54 -2.60
C PHE A 39 4.98 13.68 -2.21
N GLY A 40 5.56 14.81 -1.77
CA GLY A 40 4.80 16.01 -1.46
C GLY A 40 4.09 15.97 -0.11
N ALA A 41 4.81 15.53 0.94
CA ALA A 41 4.30 15.48 2.32
C ALA A 41 3.49 16.70 2.79
N PRO A 42 3.86 17.97 2.46
CA PRO A 42 3.03 19.12 2.83
C PRO A 42 1.58 19.03 2.33
N ARG A 43 1.37 18.50 1.11
CA ARG A 43 0.03 18.32 0.55
C ARG A 43 -0.71 17.16 1.21
N ILE A 44 -0.01 16.07 1.57
CA ILE A 44 -0.59 14.96 2.34
C ILE A 44 -1.09 15.47 3.70
N VAL A 45 -0.26 16.24 4.41
CA VAL A 45 -0.61 16.86 5.71
C VAL A 45 -1.77 17.85 5.58
N GLU A 46 -1.77 18.68 4.54
CA GLU A 46 -2.87 19.59 4.26
C GLU A 46 -4.18 18.82 4.00
N CYS A 47 -4.13 17.74 3.24
CA CYS A 47 -5.29 16.91 2.97
C CYS A 47 -5.86 16.26 4.26
N LEU A 48 -5.00 15.75 5.15
CA LEU A 48 -5.42 15.26 6.48
C LEU A 48 -6.18 16.35 7.25
N LYS A 49 -5.67 17.59 7.25
CA LYS A 49 -6.29 18.74 7.94
C LYS A 49 -7.62 19.15 7.31
N GLU A 50 -7.69 19.27 5.98
CA GLU A 50 -8.92 19.60 5.23
C GLU A 50 -10.02 18.58 5.53
N ARG A 51 -9.65 17.31 5.62
CA ARG A 51 -10.54 16.17 5.90
C ARG A 51 -10.83 15.98 7.40
N ARG A 52 -10.18 16.76 8.27
CA ARG A 52 -10.24 16.63 9.74
C ARG A 52 -9.90 15.22 10.22
N GLN A 53 -8.97 14.57 9.54
CA GLN A 53 -8.48 13.25 9.88
C GLN A 53 -7.17 13.33 10.68
N VAL A 54 -7.00 12.41 11.62
CA VAL A 54 -5.83 12.24 12.46
C VAL A 54 -5.21 10.89 12.10
N PRO A 55 -3.98 10.84 11.56
CA PRO A 55 -3.33 9.59 11.25
C PRO A 55 -2.92 8.89 12.56
N VAL A 56 -3.17 7.58 12.65
CA VAL A 56 -2.77 6.76 13.80
C VAL A 56 -1.70 5.73 13.46
N ALA A 57 -1.47 5.48 12.17
CA ALA A 57 -0.35 4.70 11.66
C ALA A 57 -0.04 5.05 10.20
N ILE A 58 1.22 4.81 9.80
CA ILE A 58 1.64 4.68 8.41
C ILE A 58 1.77 3.18 8.11
N LEU A 59 1.05 2.73 7.09
CA LEU A 59 1.18 1.38 6.56
C LEU A 59 1.89 1.46 5.22
N LEU A 60 2.98 0.72 5.07
CA LEU A 60 3.72 0.66 3.82
C LEU A 60 3.49 -0.70 3.18
N THR A 61 3.09 -0.72 1.92
CA THR A 61 2.99 -1.95 1.14
C THR A 61 4.38 -2.46 0.80
N HIS A 62 5.31 -1.55 0.49
CA HIS A 62 6.70 -1.87 0.18
C HIS A 62 7.63 -0.67 0.34
N GLY A 63 8.93 -0.89 0.14
CA GLY A 63 9.98 0.06 0.48
C GLY A 63 10.49 0.98 -0.64
N HIS A 64 9.86 1.05 -1.82
CA HIS A 64 10.33 1.93 -2.89
C HIS A 64 10.05 3.40 -2.60
N VAL A 65 10.93 4.26 -3.12
CA VAL A 65 10.98 5.69 -2.77
C VAL A 65 9.66 6.42 -2.95
N ASP A 66 8.92 6.13 -4.01
CA ASP A 66 7.66 6.78 -4.32
C ASP A 66 6.53 6.44 -3.35
N HIS A 67 6.64 5.34 -2.59
CA HIS A 67 5.70 4.95 -1.53
C HIS A 67 6.12 5.42 -0.14
N ILE A 68 7.40 5.81 0.04
CA ILE A 68 7.95 6.19 1.34
C ILE A 68 8.37 7.66 1.46
N ALA A 69 8.35 8.41 0.35
CA ALA A 69 8.89 9.77 0.29
C ALA A 69 8.20 10.76 1.25
N GLY A 70 6.95 10.50 1.63
CA GLY A 70 6.16 11.32 2.53
C GLY A 70 6.30 10.96 4.01
N VAL A 71 6.89 9.80 4.33
CA VAL A 71 6.96 9.26 5.70
C VAL A 71 7.61 10.25 6.67
N GLU A 72 8.76 10.81 6.30
CA GLU A 72 9.50 11.77 7.13
C GLU A 72 8.66 13.03 7.40
N GLY A 73 7.99 13.58 6.39
CA GLY A 73 7.14 14.77 6.56
C GLY A 73 5.92 14.51 7.45
N LEU A 74 5.36 13.30 7.41
CA LEU A 74 4.32 12.89 8.36
C LEU A 74 4.89 12.78 9.78
N ARG A 75 6.06 12.15 9.96
CA ARG A 75 6.72 12.02 11.27
C ARG A 75 7.16 13.35 11.86
N GLN A 76 7.49 14.35 11.05
CA GLN A 76 7.72 15.71 11.55
C GLN A 76 6.46 16.36 12.14
N THR A 77 5.28 16.00 11.63
CA THR A 77 3.99 16.50 12.13
C THR A 77 3.45 15.65 13.28
N TRP A 78 3.65 14.32 13.21
CA TRP A 78 3.27 13.33 14.22
C TRP A 78 4.48 12.45 14.58
N PRO A 79 5.33 12.90 15.53
CA PRO A 79 6.60 12.23 15.86
C PRO A 79 6.46 10.77 16.28
N GLU A 80 5.38 10.43 16.98
CA GLU A 80 5.13 9.08 17.51
C GLU A 80 4.32 8.20 16.55
N LEU A 81 4.05 8.65 15.32
CA LEU A 81 3.25 7.89 14.36
C LEU A 81 3.98 6.57 14.01
N PRO A 82 3.38 5.40 14.28
CA PRO A 82 4.03 4.13 13.99
C PRO A 82 4.12 3.90 12.48
N ILE A 83 5.22 3.28 12.05
CA ILE A 83 5.49 2.90 10.66
C ILE A 83 5.54 1.38 10.59
N LEU A 84 4.66 0.78 9.79
CA LEU A 84 4.58 -0.67 9.61
C LEU A 84 4.89 -1.02 8.16
N ILE A 85 5.71 -2.03 7.95
CA ILE A 85 6.14 -2.50 6.62
C ILE A 85 6.46 -4.00 6.68
N GLY A 86 6.39 -4.71 5.56
CA GLY A 86 6.86 -6.10 5.49
C GLY A 86 8.34 -6.23 5.87
N ALA A 87 8.68 -7.31 6.59
CA ALA A 87 10.03 -7.50 7.15
C ALA A 87 11.15 -7.48 6.09
N GLY A 88 10.89 -7.98 4.87
CA GLY A 88 11.85 -8.00 3.77
C GLY A 88 12.22 -6.62 3.23
N ASP A 89 11.34 -5.63 3.39
CA ASP A 89 11.52 -4.28 2.84
C ASP A 89 11.88 -3.23 3.91
N ALA A 90 11.83 -3.58 5.20
CA ALA A 90 12.19 -2.67 6.29
C ALA A 90 13.58 -2.01 6.11
N PRO A 91 14.65 -2.69 5.63
CA PRO A 91 15.94 -2.05 5.37
C PRO A 91 15.90 -0.96 4.30
N MET A 92 14.94 -1.00 3.37
CA MET A 92 14.81 -0.02 2.29
C MET A 92 14.50 1.38 2.81
N LEU A 93 13.81 1.50 3.95
CA LEU A 93 13.48 2.80 4.55
C LEU A 93 14.73 3.66 4.79
N THR A 94 15.84 3.03 5.16
CA THR A 94 17.06 3.73 5.56
C THR A 94 18.19 3.64 4.55
N ASP A 95 17.99 2.95 3.41
CA ASP A 95 19.02 2.74 2.40
C ASP A 95 18.56 3.27 1.01
N PRO A 96 19.12 4.41 0.56
CA PRO A 96 18.80 5.00 -0.74
C PRO A 96 19.05 4.13 -1.97
N GLN A 97 19.93 3.13 -1.87
CA GLN A 97 20.16 2.19 -2.98
C GLN A 97 19.07 1.13 -3.02
N LEU A 98 18.65 0.63 -1.86
CA LEU A 98 17.61 -0.39 -1.76
C LEU A 98 16.22 0.17 -2.08
N ASN A 99 15.89 1.40 -1.65
CA ASN A 99 14.61 2.05 -1.99
C ASN A 99 14.61 2.73 -3.38
N LEU A 100 15.66 2.55 -4.19
CA LEU A 100 15.84 3.10 -5.54
C LEU A 100 16.02 4.62 -5.64
N SER A 101 15.85 5.40 -4.57
CA SER A 101 15.96 6.87 -4.59
C SER A 101 17.33 7.37 -5.10
N GLY A 102 18.40 6.64 -4.76
CA GLY A 102 19.75 6.92 -5.23
C GLY A 102 19.90 6.74 -6.74
N LEU A 103 19.19 5.77 -7.34
CA LEU A 103 19.21 5.52 -8.80
C LEU A 103 18.53 6.66 -9.57
N PHE A 104 17.54 7.30 -8.97
CA PHE A 104 16.86 8.46 -9.55
C PHE A 104 17.54 9.80 -9.20
N GLY A 105 18.66 9.79 -8.48
CA GLY A 105 19.47 10.99 -8.20
C GLY A 105 18.97 11.85 -7.04
N PHE A 106 18.05 11.35 -6.22
CA PHE A 106 17.54 12.04 -5.03
C PHE A 106 17.59 11.11 -3.81
N PRO A 107 18.78 10.78 -3.27
CA PRO A 107 18.89 9.84 -2.17
C PRO A 107 17.99 10.27 -0.98
N LEU A 108 17.10 9.37 -0.57
CA LEU A 108 16.11 9.58 0.46
C LEU A 108 16.21 8.49 1.52
N VAL A 109 16.07 8.91 2.78
CA VAL A 109 15.88 8.02 3.92
C VAL A 109 14.63 8.44 4.67
N ALA A 110 13.90 7.46 5.18
CA ALA A 110 12.81 7.60 6.11
C ALA A 110 13.23 7.03 7.48
N PRO A 111 12.53 7.39 8.57
CA PRO A 111 12.71 6.74 9.86
C PRO A 111 12.52 5.22 9.73
N PRO A 112 13.25 4.40 10.52
CA PRO A 112 13.08 2.96 10.49
C PRO A 112 11.66 2.56 10.89
N ALA A 113 11.25 1.38 10.42
CA ALA A 113 9.97 0.80 10.79
C ALA A 113 9.85 0.67 12.31
N THR A 114 8.67 0.98 12.83
CA THR A 114 8.32 0.75 14.24
C THR A 114 8.00 -0.73 14.47
N GLU A 115 7.40 -1.37 13.48
CA GLU A 115 7.07 -2.80 13.49
C GLU A 115 7.26 -3.37 12.09
N THR A 116 7.77 -4.59 12.01
CA THR A 116 7.84 -5.37 10.77
C THR A 116 6.74 -6.41 10.74
N LEU A 117 6.07 -6.50 9.60
CA LEU A 117 4.92 -7.37 9.38
C LEU A 117 5.33 -8.71 8.78
N LEU A 118 4.56 -9.75 9.11
CA LEU A 118 4.69 -11.11 8.59
C LEU A 118 3.44 -11.53 7.81
N ASP A 119 3.60 -12.52 6.93
CA ASP A 119 2.48 -13.13 6.21
C ASP A 119 1.41 -13.66 7.17
N ARG A 120 0.13 -13.44 6.81
CA ARG A 120 -1.07 -13.82 7.56
C ARG A 120 -1.21 -13.14 8.93
N GLN A 121 -0.41 -12.12 9.24
CA GLN A 121 -0.56 -11.34 10.46
C GLN A 121 -1.90 -10.62 10.48
N GLN A 122 -2.56 -10.64 11.64
CA GLN A 122 -3.81 -9.90 11.88
C GLN A 122 -3.49 -8.62 12.64
N LEU A 123 -4.00 -7.50 12.15
CA LEU A 123 -3.84 -6.17 12.72
C LEU A 123 -5.19 -5.56 13.03
N THR A 124 -5.25 -4.67 14.01
CA THR A 124 -6.40 -3.78 14.19
C THR A 124 -5.89 -2.39 14.49
N ILE A 125 -6.08 -1.46 13.55
CA ILE A 125 -5.55 -0.10 13.61
C ILE A 125 -6.67 0.87 13.24
N ALA A 126 -6.85 1.96 14.00
CA ALA A 126 -8.02 2.85 13.86
C ALA A 126 -9.39 2.13 13.95
N GLY A 127 -9.44 0.99 14.66
CA GLY A 127 -10.61 0.11 14.70
C GLY A 127 -10.86 -0.70 13.43
N ILE A 128 -9.93 -0.71 12.47
CA ILE A 128 -10.02 -1.44 11.20
C ILE A 128 -9.26 -2.77 11.33
N PRO A 129 -9.96 -3.92 11.32
CA PRO A 129 -9.31 -5.23 11.27
C PRO A 129 -8.74 -5.50 9.87
N LEU A 130 -7.43 -5.76 9.79
CA LEU A 130 -6.71 -6.04 8.54
C LEU A 130 -5.95 -7.36 8.64
N GLU A 131 -6.02 -8.18 7.58
CA GLU A 131 -5.11 -9.29 7.36
C GLU A 131 -3.96 -8.80 6.46
N VAL A 132 -2.72 -9.07 6.86
CA VAL A 132 -1.53 -8.86 6.04
C VAL A 132 -1.26 -10.11 5.23
N ARG A 133 -0.98 -9.97 3.93
CA ARG A 133 -0.45 -11.05 3.10
C ARG A 133 0.82 -10.60 2.39
N GLU A 134 1.88 -11.39 2.51
CA GLU A 134 3.14 -11.12 1.83
C GLU A 134 3.06 -11.61 0.38
N ILE A 135 3.34 -10.75 -0.59
CA ILE A 135 3.30 -11.07 -2.02
C ILE A 135 4.59 -10.54 -2.66
N PRO A 136 5.72 -11.24 -2.49
CA PRO A 136 6.99 -10.78 -3.01
C PRO A 136 7.02 -10.87 -4.54
N GLY A 137 7.90 -10.09 -5.15
CA GLY A 137 8.21 -10.17 -6.58
C GLY A 137 8.25 -8.82 -7.27
N HIS A 138 7.44 -7.84 -6.84
CA HIS A 138 7.74 -6.44 -7.15
C HIS A 138 8.91 -5.93 -6.29
N SER A 139 8.84 -6.19 -4.99
CA SER A 139 9.93 -6.08 -4.02
C SER A 139 9.99 -7.35 -3.15
N PRO A 140 11.10 -7.61 -2.42
CA PRO A 140 11.29 -8.81 -1.61
C PRO A 140 10.33 -8.97 -0.44
N GLY A 141 9.89 -7.87 0.17
CA GLY A 141 9.05 -7.84 1.36
C GLY A 141 7.70 -7.15 1.14
N HIS A 142 7.22 -7.10 -0.10
CA HIS A 142 5.93 -6.49 -0.42
C HIS A 142 4.79 -7.19 0.34
N VAL A 143 3.92 -6.39 0.97
CA VAL A 143 2.71 -6.84 1.63
C VAL A 143 1.49 -6.12 1.10
N VAL A 144 0.37 -6.83 1.08
CA VAL A 144 -0.97 -6.27 0.86
C VAL A 144 -1.76 -6.30 2.15
N TYR A 145 -2.66 -5.33 2.33
CA TYR A 145 -3.56 -5.25 3.47
C TYR A 145 -4.99 -5.57 3.04
N ILE A 146 -5.63 -6.50 3.71
CA ILE A 146 -6.95 -7.02 3.32
C ILE A 146 -7.97 -6.74 4.42
N TYR A 147 -9.06 -6.09 4.02
CA TYR A 147 -10.23 -5.89 4.86
C TYR A 147 -11.37 -6.81 4.40
N SER A 148 -11.62 -7.88 5.15
CA SER A 148 -12.64 -8.91 4.81
C SER A 148 -13.95 -8.79 5.59
N HIS A 149 -14.08 -7.77 6.46
CA HIS A 149 -15.20 -7.65 7.42
C HIS A 149 -16.44 -6.93 6.86
N ALA A 150 -16.68 -7.02 5.55
CA ALA A 150 -17.80 -6.38 4.89
C ALA A 150 -18.36 -7.21 3.73
N THR A 151 -19.55 -6.80 3.28
CA THR A 151 -20.19 -7.37 2.08
C THR A 151 -19.32 -7.24 0.84
N GLN A 152 -18.49 -6.21 0.78
CA GLN A 152 -17.49 -6.01 -0.26
C GLN A 152 -16.09 -5.90 0.38
N PRO A 153 -15.24 -6.94 0.28
CA PRO A 153 -13.88 -6.89 0.79
C PRO A 153 -13.02 -5.88 0.01
N LEU A 154 -11.98 -5.37 0.66
CA LEU A 154 -11.04 -4.43 0.08
C LEU A 154 -9.61 -4.95 0.21
N VAL A 155 -8.77 -4.67 -0.78
CA VAL A 155 -7.33 -4.93 -0.79
C VAL A 155 -6.61 -3.61 -1.04
N PHE A 156 -5.70 -3.24 -0.14
CA PHE A 156 -4.72 -2.17 -0.38
C PHE A 156 -3.45 -2.83 -0.89
N GLY A 157 -3.30 -2.82 -2.21
CA GLY A 157 -2.48 -3.76 -2.94
C GLY A 157 -1.08 -3.28 -3.30
N GLY A 158 -0.79 -1.98 -3.16
CA GLY A 158 0.47 -1.40 -3.63
C GLY A 158 0.77 -1.84 -5.06
N ASP A 159 2.04 -2.14 -5.31
CA ASP A 159 2.54 -2.55 -6.63
C ASP A 159 2.48 -4.06 -6.91
N VAL A 160 1.39 -4.70 -6.50
CA VAL A 160 1.15 -6.13 -6.80
C VAL A 160 0.26 -6.30 -8.03
N LEU A 161 -0.97 -5.81 -7.96
CA LEU A 161 -2.00 -6.04 -8.97
C LEU A 161 -2.63 -4.72 -9.40
N PHE A 162 -2.61 -4.46 -10.71
CA PHE A 162 -3.16 -3.26 -11.33
C PHE A 162 -4.30 -3.63 -12.28
N GLN A 163 -5.06 -2.62 -12.72
CA GLN A 163 -6.05 -2.84 -13.78
C GLN A 163 -5.38 -3.35 -15.07
N GLY A 164 -5.60 -4.62 -15.41
CA GLY A 164 -5.04 -5.26 -16.60
C GLY A 164 -3.51 -5.39 -16.62
N SER A 165 -2.83 -5.24 -15.47
CA SER A 165 -1.37 -5.34 -15.35
C SER A 165 -0.93 -5.80 -13.96
N ILE A 166 0.37 -5.98 -13.75
CA ILE A 166 1.01 -6.23 -12.45
C ILE A 166 2.15 -5.22 -12.23
N GLY A 167 2.68 -5.16 -11.00
CA GLY A 167 3.91 -4.44 -10.72
C GLY A 167 5.09 -4.92 -11.55
N ARG A 168 5.99 -4.00 -11.91
CA ARG A 168 7.24 -4.37 -12.60
C ARG A 168 8.14 -5.18 -11.67
N THR A 169 8.98 -6.05 -12.22
CA THR A 169 9.78 -7.01 -11.42
C THR A 169 11.25 -7.04 -11.82
N ASP A 170 11.73 -5.98 -12.48
CA ASP A 170 13.08 -5.88 -13.02
C ASP A 170 14.06 -5.10 -12.12
N PHE A 171 13.58 -4.59 -10.97
CA PHE A 171 14.44 -4.04 -9.94
C PHE A 171 15.18 -5.13 -9.14
N PRO A 172 16.29 -4.79 -8.45
CA PRO A 172 16.99 -5.74 -7.58
C PRO A 172 16.04 -6.38 -6.55
N GLY A 173 16.02 -7.71 -6.53
CA GLY A 173 15.11 -8.48 -5.65
C GLY A 173 13.72 -8.76 -6.25
N GLY A 174 13.41 -8.23 -7.44
CA GLY A 174 12.19 -8.51 -8.17
C GLY A 174 12.17 -9.90 -8.82
N SER A 175 10.97 -10.47 -8.98
CA SER A 175 10.69 -11.74 -9.65
C SER A 175 9.24 -11.82 -10.12
N GLN A 176 9.04 -11.90 -11.45
CA GLN A 176 7.71 -12.03 -12.04
C GLN A 176 7.02 -13.34 -11.62
N ASP A 177 7.78 -14.44 -11.54
CA ASP A 177 7.25 -15.75 -11.16
C ASP A 177 6.72 -15.74 -9.72
N LEU A 178 7.45 -15.10 -8.79
CA LEU A 178 6.98 -14.94 -7.42
C LEU A 178 5.74 -14.05 -7.34
N LEU A 179 5.73 -12.94 -8.06
CA LEU A 179 4.62 -11.99 -8.07
C LEU A 179 3.34 -12.66 -8.57
N VAL A 180 3.40 -13.30 -9.73
CA VAL A 180 2.24 -13.98 -10.35
C VAL A 180 1.77 -15.15 -9.48
N ALA A 181 2.70 -15.95 -8.94
CA ALA A 181 2.34 -17.04 -8.03
C ALA A 181 1.63 -16.53 -6.77
N GLY A 182 2.14 -15.44 -6.17
CA GLY A 182 1.54 -14.83 -4.99
C GLY A 182 0.16 -14.23 -5.27
N ILE A 183 -0.04 -13.54 -6.39
CA ILE A 183 -1.36 -13.05 -6.82
C ILE A 183 -2.35 -14.22 -6.93
N ARG A 184 -1.98 -15.29 -7.64
CA ARG A 184 -2.85 -16.45 -7.82
C ARG A 184 -3.19 -17.17 -6.51
N GLN A 185 -2.20 -17.34 -5.64
CA GLN A 185 -2.37 -18.10 -4.41
C GLN A 185 -3.02 -17.30 -3.27
N LYS A 186 -2.82 -15.97 -3.24
CA LYS A 186 -3.17 -15.12 -2.09
C LYS A 186 -4.13 -13.98 -2.42
N LEU A 187 -4.42 -13.67 -3.67
CA LEU A 187 -5.45 -12.68 -4.03
C LEU A 187 -6.63 -13.31 -4.77
N PHE A 188 -6.38 -14.27 -5.65
CA PHE A 188 -7.46 -14.91 -6.42
C PHE A 188 -8.29 -15.92 -5.60
N ASP A 189 -7.91 -16.18 -4.35
CA ASP A 189 -8.73 -16.89 -3.35
C ASP A 189 -9.82 -16.00 -2.72
N LEU A 190 -9.77 -14.67 -2.94
CA LEU A 190 -10.74 -13.71 -2.44
C LEU A 190 -12.00 -13.68 -3.32
N PRO A 191 -13.14 -13.20 -2.79
CA PRO A 191 -14.36 -13.01 -3.58
C PRO A 191 -14.14 -12.06 -4.75
N ASP A 192 -14.80 -12.34 -5.88
CA ASP A 192 -14.66 -11.56 -7.13
C ASP A 192 -14.98 -10.09 -6.97
N ALA A 193 -15.94 -9.77 -6.09
CA ALA A 193 -16.35 -8.40 -5.80
C ALA A 193 -15.31 -7.60 -4.99
N THR A 194 -14.22 -8.23 -4.55
CA THR A 194 -13.16 -7.60 -3.77
C THR A 194 -12.51 -6.49 -4.60
N ILE A 195 -12.52 -5.26 -4.08
CA ILE A 195 -11.91 -4.10 -4.74
C ILE A 195 -10.42 -4.06 -4.39
N VAL A 196 -9.58 -3.84 -5.38
CA VAL A 196 -8.15 -3.62 -5.22
C VAL A 196 -7.84 -2.14 -5.42
N PHE A 197 -7.24 -1.52 -4.41
CA PHE A 197 -6.64 -0.20 -4.46
C PHE A 197 -5.13 -0.35 -4.72
N PRO A 198 -4.67 -0.12 -5.95
CA PRO A 198 -3.26 -0.26 -6.30
C PRO A 198 -2.43 0.94 -5.86
N GLY A 199 -1.11 0.74 -5.84
CA GLY A 199 -0.11 1.79 -5.67
C GLY A 199 -0.12 2.83 -6.78
N HIS A 200 -0.51 2.44 -8.00
CA HIS A 200 -0.64 3.34 -9.14
C HIS A 200 -1.89 3.04 -9.97
N GLY A 201 -2.43 4.08 -10.62
CA GLY A 201 -3.54 3.94 -11.54
C GLY A 201 -4.90 3.70 -10.86
N PRO A 202 -5.93 3.29 -11.64
CA PRO A 202 -7.29 3.15 -11.13
C PRO A 202 -7.49 1.86 -10.33
N THR A 203 -8.51 1.83 -9.47
CA THR A 203 -8.94 0.61 -8.78
C THR A 203 -9.46 -0.43 -9.76
N THR A 204 -9.32 -1.71 -9.39
CA THR A 204 -9.88 -2.86 -10.12
C THR A 204 -10.57 -3.84 -9.17
N THR A 205 -11.03 -4.99 -9.65
CA THR A 205 -11.58 -6.06 -8.82
C THR A 205 -10.84 -7.39 -9.01
N ILE A 206 -10.85 -8.24 -7.99
CA ILE A 206 -10.28 -9.59 -8.09
C ILE A 206 -10.93 -10.39 -9.23
N GLY A 207 -12.25 -10.25 -9.43
CA GLY A 207 -12.97 -10.92 -10.51
C GLY A 207 -12.51 -10.49 -11.90
N ASP A 208 -12.40 -9.17 -12.13
CA ASP A 208 -11.96 -8.62 -13.42
C ASP A 208 -10.53 -9.08 -13.74
N GLU A 209 -9.62 -9.00 -12.77
CA GLU A 209 -8.22 -9.37 -12.99
C GLU A 209 -8.02 -10.88 -13.11
N ARG A 210 -8.78 -11.70 -12.38
CA ARG A 210 -8.68 -13.16 -12.52
C ARG A 210 -9.13 -13.63 -13.90
N LEU A 211 -10.12 -12.97 -14.51
CA LEU A 211 -10.62 -13.31 -15.83
C LEU A 211 -9.80 -12.68 -16.97
N GLY A 212 -9.34 -11.44 -16.78
CA GLY A 212 -8.85 -10.60 -17.87
C GLY A 212 -7.38 -10.19 -17.81
N ASN A 213 -6.69 -10.35 -16.68
CA ASN A 213 -5.32 -9.85 -16.53
C ASN A 213 -4.33 -10.71 -17.33
N PRO A 214 -3.67 -10.21 -18.39
CA PRO A 214 -2.85 -11.02 -19.29
C PRO A 214 -1.62 -11.65 -18.63
N TYR A 215 -1.21 -11.17 -17.45
CA TYR A 215 -0.09 -11.72 -16.68
C TYR A 215 -0.52 -12.89 -15.79
N CYS A 216 -1.78 -12.90 -15.36
CA CYS A 216 -2.28 -13.82 -14.34
C CYS A 216 -3.33 -14.81 -14.87
N SER A 217 -4.01 -14.52 -15.98
CA SER A 217 -5.18 -15.28 -16.47
C SER A 217 -4.88 -16.54 -17.30
N ASN A 218 -3.60 -16.91 -17.47
CA ASN A 218 -3.21 -18.13 -18.20
C ASN A 218 -2.75 -19.26 -17.27
N GLU A 219 -3.67 -20.15 -16.88
CA GLU A 219 -3.52 -21.64 -16.85
C GLU A 219 -4.90 -22.30 -16.80
#